data_AF-A0A975HTS2-F1
#
_entry.id   AF-A0A975HTS2-F1
#
_cell.length_a   1.000
_cell.length_b   1.000
_cell.length_c   1.000
_cell.angle_alpha   90.00
_cell.angle_beta   90.00
_cell.angle_gamma   90.00
#
_symmetry.space_group_name_H-M   'P 1'
#
loop_
_entity.id
_entity.type
_entity.pdbx_description
1 polymer ?
#
loop_
_entity_poly.entity_id
_entity_poly.type
_entity_poly.pdbx_seq_one_letter_code
_entity_poly.pdbx_strand_id
1 'polypeptide(L)'
;MFTRPNRKTKSIATQAAELAFAVPQVVSHRITRMAMAGHLPSERDRKEFDLMVAEKNSAFAQSWVAMANQSLIAQQALSASWLRTLCSPIGIGAPSVSTVLNQVHGATLGVLGKGLAPVHRKAVANAKRLARTKLR
;
A
#
# COMPACT_ATOMS: atom_id res chain seq x y z
N MET A 1 28.47 7.14 5.01
CA MET A 1 27.27 7.14 4.15
C MET A 1 26.45 5.91 4.50
N PHE A 2 25.38 6.04 5.30
CA PHE A 2 24.60 4.87 5.75
C PHE A 2 23.70 4.37 4.63
N THR A 3 24.01 3.21 4.07
CA THR A 3 23.11 2.51 3.14
C THR A 3 21.89 2.05 3.92
N ARG A 4 20.76 2.74 3.69
CA ARG A 4 19.48 2.40 4.30
C ARG A 4 19.10 0.99 3.80
N PRO A 5 18.89 -0.01 4.68
CA PRO A 5 18.64 -1.37 4.22
C PRO A 5 17.39 -1.40 3.35
N ASN A 6 17.51 -2.03 2.18
CA ASN A 6 16.43 -2.21 1.23
C ASN A 6 15.36 -3.08 1.90
N ARG A 7 14.31 -2.45 2.46
CA ARG A 7 13.19 -3.17 3.07
C ARG A 7 12.50 -3.95 1.95
N LYS A 8 12.72 -5.26 1.91
CA LYS A 8 11.95 -6.15 1.03
C LYS A 8 10.47 -5.84 1.23
N THR A 9 9.78 -5.55 0.14
CA THR A 9 8.34 -5.32 0.17
C THR A 9 7.69 -6.63 0.59
N LYS A 10 6.89 -6.58 1.65
CA LYS A 10 6.15 -7.75 2.12
C LYS A 10 5.21 -8.22 1.01
N SER A 11 4.92 -9.52 0.97
CA SER A 11 3.91 -10.04 0.06
C SER A 11 2.57 -9.33 0.31
N ILE A 12 1.76 -9.20 -0.74
CA ILE A 12 0.42 -8.62 -0.62
C ILE A 12 -0.44 -9.38 0.40
N ALA A 13 -0.30 -10.71 0.47
CA ALA A 13 -0.99 -11.55 1.44
C ALA A 13 -0.60 -11.18 2.88
N THR A 14 0.70 -10.97 3.14
CA THR A 14 1.18 -10.52 4.44
C THR A 14 0.68 -9.12 4.80
N GLN A 15 0.68 -8.19 3.84
CA GLN A 15 0.14 -6.85 4.06
C GLN A 15 -1.36 -6.88 4.35
N ALA A 16 -2.12 -7.70 3.62
CA ALA A 16 -3.56 -7.88 3.83
C ALA A 16 -3.86 -8.49 5.19
N ALA A 17 -3.12 -9.53 5.60
CA ALA A 17 -3.27 -10.14 6.92
C ALA A 17 -2.97 -9.14 8.05
N GLU A 18 -1.87 -8.39 7.95
CA GLU A 18 -1.53 -7.36 8.94
C GLU A 18 -2.58 -6.24 8.99
N LEU A 19 -3.15 -5.88 7.85
CA LEU A 19 -4.23 -4.89 7.79
C LEU A 19 -5.50 -5.42 8.44
N ALA A 20 -5.85 -6.69 8.20
CA ALA A 20 -7.02 -7.35 8.77
C ALA A 20 -7.00 -7.35 10.31
N PHE A 21 -5.82 -7.43 10.93
CA PHE A 21 -5.67 -7.29 12.38
C PHE A 21 -5.57 -5.83 12.85
N ALA A 22 -4.85 -4.98 12.12
CA ALA A 22 -4.60 -3.59 12.55
C ALA A 22 -5.84 -2.70 12.44
N VAL A 23 -6.66 -2.87 11.41
CA VAL A 23 -7.82 -1.99 11.15
C VAL A 23 -8.87 -2.10 12.26
N PRO A 24 -9.34 -3.29 12.70
CA PRO A 24 -10.29 -3.41 13.80
C PRO A 24 -9.81 -2.73 15.09
N GLN A 25 -8.51 -2.84 15.42
CA GLN A 25 -7.94 -2.17 16.59
C GLN A 25 -8.05 -0.64 16.51
N VAL A 26 -7.74 -0.08 15.34
CA VAL A 26 -7.82 1.38 15.11
C VAL A 26 -9.27 1.86 15.15
N VAL A 27 -10.19 1.13 14.52
CA VAL A 27 -11.61 1.47 14.49
C VAL A 27 -12.22 1.37 15.88
N SER A 28 -11.99 0.25 16.59
CA SER A 28 -12.46 0.04 17.96
C SER A 28 -12.00 1.16 18.89
N HIS A 29 -10.70 1.49 18.91
CA HIS A 29 -10.19 2.57 19.75
C HIS A 29 -10.87 3.92 19.46
N ARG A 30 -11.12 4.25 18.19
CA ARG A 30 -11.79 5.50 17.80
C ARG A 30 -13.26 5.51 18.21
N ILE A 31 -13.96 4.40 18.03
CA ILE A 31 -15.36 4.25 18.46
C ILE A 31 -15.45 4.36 19.97
N THR A 32 -14.58 3.68 20.72
CA THR A 32 -14.55 3.78 22.19
C THR A 32 -14.24 5.20 22.64
N ARG A 33 -13.29 5.91 22.00
CA ARG A 33 -13.01 7.31 22.34
C ARG A 33 -14.23 8.21 22.07
N MET A 34 -14.91 8.04 20.93
CA MET A 34 -16.12 8.80 20.63
C MET A 34 -17.24 8.51 21.64
N ALA A 35 -17.41 7.25 22.04
CA ALA A 35 -18.38 6.86 23.06
C ALA A 35 -18.06 7.51 24.42
N MET A 36 -16.79 7.54 24.82
CA MET A 36 -16.35 8.17 26.08
C MET A 36 -16.45 9.71 26.08
N ALA A 37 -16.28 10.35 24.93
CA ALA A 37 -16.44 11.80 24.79
C ALA A 37 -17.92 12.27 24.85
N GLY A 38 -18.88 11.34 24.75
CA GLY A 38 -20.30 11.64 24.74
C GLY A 38 -20.76 12.34 23.44
N HIS A 39 -21.91 13.02 23.51
CA HIS A 39 -22.57 13.65 22.35
C HIS A 39 -21.84 14.88 21.78
N LEU A 40 -20.84 15.45 22.48
CA LEU A 40 -20.07 16.59 22.00
C LEU A 40 -18.56 16.30 22.06
N PRO A 41 -17.92 16.01 20.90
CA PRO A 41 -16.47 15.88 20.82
C PRO A 41 -15.80 17.18 21.28
N SER A 42 -14.74 17.07 22.08
CA SER A 42 -13.94 18.22 22.48
C SER A 42 -13.29 18.89 21.27
N GLU A 43 -12.90 20.17 21.37
CA GLU A 43 -12.15 20.86 20.30
C GLU A 43 -10.86 20.13 19.92
N ARG A 44 -10.23 19.50 20.90
CA ARG A 44 -9.03 18.68 20.69
C ARG A 44 -9.34 17.45 19.85
N ASP A 45 -10.44 16.75 20.14
CA ASP A 45 -10.84 15.58 19.37
C ASP A 45 -11.23 15.94 17.94
N ARG A 46 -11.94 17.08 17.74
CA ARG A 46 -12.25 17.59 16.39
C ARG A 46 -10.99 17.81 15.55
N LYS A 47 -10.00 18.54 16.09
CA LYS A 47 -8.71 18.75 15.41
C LYS A 47 -7.98 17.45 15.11
N GLU A 48 -7.99 16.49 16.04
CA GLU A 48 -7.41 15.17 15.80
C GLU A 48 -8.16 14.39 14.71
N PHE A 49 -9.49 14.47 14.65
CA PHE A 49 -10.29 13.86 13.58
C PHE A 49 -9.94 14.45 12.20
N ASP A 50 -9.84 15.77 12.09
CA ASP A 50 -9.48 16.44 10.84
C ASP A 50 -8.09 16.01 10.35
N LEU A 51 -7.10 16.00 11.25
CA LEU A 51 -5.76 15.49 10.95
C LEU A 51 -5.82 14.02 10.50
N MET A 52 -6.61 13.19 11.18
CA MET A 52 -6.75 11.78 10.82
C MET A 52 -7.46 11.55 9.48
N VAL A 53 -8.32 12.46 9.02
CA VAL A 53 -8.93 12.40 7.69
C VAL A 53 -7.90 12.80 6.64
N ALA A 54 -7.19 13.92 6.86
CA ALA A 54 -6.11 14.35 6.00
C ALA A 54 -5.02 13.27 5.82
N GLU A 55 -4.67 12.55 6.89
CA GLU A 55 -3.74 11.42 6.84
C GLU A 55 -4.24 10.27 5.95
N LYS A 56 -5.55 9.95 5.99
CA LYS A 56 -6.12 8.89 5.13
C LYS A 56 -6.05 9.32 3.67
N ASN A 57 -6.48 10.54 3.37
CA ASN A 57 -6.46 11.09 2.01
C ASN A 57 -5.03 11.10 1.45
N SER A 58 -4.06 11.55 2.25
CA SER A 58 -2.64 11.52 1.87
C SER A 58 -2.12 10.11 1.60
N ALA A 59 -2.46 9.13 2.45
CA ALA A 59 -2.06 7.74 2.25
C ALA A 59 -2.67 7.13 0.98
N PHE A 60 -3.93 7.47 0.65
CA PHE A 60 -4.56 7.06 -0.61
C PHE A 60 -3.95 7.75 -1.82
N ALA A 61 -3.63 9.05 -1.75
CA ALA A 61 -2.91 9.73 -2.81
C ALA A 61 -1.53 9.09 -3.07
N GLN A 62 -0.78 8.79 -1.99
CA GLN A 62 0.49 8.06 -2.10
C GLN A 62 0.32 6.66 -2.69
N SER A 63 -0.76 5.96 -2.35
CA SER A 63 -1.13 4.67 -2.92
C SER A 63 -1.32 4.77 -4.42
N TRP A 64 -2.08 5.76 -4.88
CA TRP A 64 -2.34 5.99 -6.31
C TRP A 64 -1.06 6.29 -7.08
N VAL A 65 -0.22 7.19 -6.57
CA VAL A 65 1.08 7.52 -7.18
C VAL A 65 2.00 6.30 -7.21
N ALA A 66 2.03 5.49 -6.14
CA ALA A 66 2.83 4.28 -6.10
C ALA A 66 2.37 3.23 -7.12
N MET A 67 1.06 3.06 -7.31
CA MET A 67 0.50 2.21 -8.36
C MET A 67 0.85 2.74 -9.74
N ALA A 68 0.64 4.04 -10.00
CA ALA A 68 0.96 4.66 -11.28
C ALA A 68 2.43 4.45 -11.67
N ASN A 69 3.36 4.70 -10.75
CA ASN A 69 4.79 4.47 -10.97
C ASN A 69 5.09 3.00 -11.25
N GLN A 70 4.48 2.07 -10.51
CA GLN A 70 4.70 0.64 -10.72
C GLN A 70 4.10 0.15 -12.04
N SER A 71 2.97 0.71 -12.46
CA SER A 71 2.34 0.43 -13.77
C SER A 71 3.20 0.95 -14.92
N LEU A 72 3.86 2.10 -14.78
CA LEU A 72 4.81 2.60 -15.77
C LEU A 72 6.01 1.66 -15.91
N ILE A 73 6.57 1.21 -14.78
CA ILE A 73 7.68 0.23 -14.77
C ILE A 73 7.25 -1.09 -15.44
N ALA A 74 6.04 -1.58 -15.14
CA ALA A 74 5.51 -2.79 -15.74
C ALA A 74 5.31 -2.64 -17.26
N GLN A 75 4.78 -1.50 -17.72
CA GLN A 75 4.62 -1.20 -19.14
C GLN A 75 5.97 -1.14 -19.86
N GLN A 76 6.99 -0.54 -19.25
CA GLN A 76 8.36 -0.51 -19.79
C GLN A 76 8.97 -1.91 -19.90
N ALA A 77 8.75 -2.77 -18.91
CA ALA A 77 9.24 -4.15 -18.95
C ALA A 77 8.56 -4.98 -20.05
N LEU A 78 7.25 -4.77 -20.25
CA LEU A 78 6.51 -5.39 -21.35
C LEU A 78 7.01 -4.88 -22.70
N SER A 79 7.10 -3.56 -22.89
CA SER A 79 7.56 -2.98 -24.16
C SER A 79 8.98 -3.41 -24.53
N ALA A 80 9.88 -3.51 -23.55
CA ALA A 80 11.24 -4.02 -23.76
C ALA A 80 11.24 -5.49 -24.23
N SER A 81 10.34 -6.33 -23.69
CA SER A 81 10.21 -7.73 -24.12
C SER A 81 9.69 -7.85 -25.56
N TRP A 82 8.76 -6.99 -25.95
CA TRP A 82 8.25 -6.91 -27.32
C TRP A 82 9.33 -6.41 -28.29
N LEU A 83 10.04 -5.33 -27.94
CA LEU A 83 11.11 -4.78 -28.76
C LEU A 83 12.24 -5.80 -28.97
N ARG A 84 12.63 -6.53 -27.93
CA ARG A 84 13.62 -7.62 -28.03
C ARG A 84 13.16 -8.70 -29.02
N THR A 85 11.87 -9.00 -29.07
CA THR A 85 11.32 -9.98 -30.01
C THR A 85 11.38 -9.46 -31.45
N LEU A 86 11.03 -8.19 -31.68
CA LEU A 86 11.07 -7.55 -33.00
C LEU A 86 12.49 -7.39 -33.55
N CYS A 87 13.47 -7.11 -32.68
CA CYS A 87 14.87 -6.97 -33.06
C CYS A 87 15.64 -8.31 -33.13
N SER A 88 14.99 -9.45 -32.89
CA SER A 88 15.63 -10.76 -32.99
C SER A 88 15.62 -11.27 -34.43
N PRO A 89 16.78 -11.56 -35.05
CA PRO A 89 16.89 -11.82 -36.49
C PRO A 89 16.18 -13.09 -36.98
N ILE A 90 15.71 -13.98 -36.09
CA ILE A 90 15.09 -15.27 -36.45
C ILE A 90 13.87 -15.58 -35.55
N GLY A 91 13.32 -14.59 -34.84
CA GLY A 91 12.24 -14.82 -33.85
C GLY A 91 12.65 -15.63 -32.61
N ILE A 92 13.94 -15.99 -32.48
CA ILE A 92 14.51 -16.65 -31.31
C ILE A 92 14.36 -15.69 -30.11
N GLY A 93 13.59 -16.09 -29.10
CA GLY A 93 13.35 -15.30 -27.89
C GLY A 93 11.96 -14.65 -27.79
N ALA A 94 11.03 -14.96 -28.70
CA ALA A 94 9.62 -14.59 -28.50
C ALA A 94 9.09 -15.22 -27.19
N PRO A 95 8.48 -14.43 -26.29
CA PRO A 95 7.96 -14.96 -25.04
C PRO A 95 6.79 -15.91 -25.32
N SER A 96 6.79 -17.06 -24.65
CA SER A 96 5.62 -17.93 -24.67
C SER A 96 4.41 -17.23 -24.05
N VAL A 97 3.20 -17.66 -24.42
CA VAL A 97 1.96 -17.17 -23.80
C VAL A 97 2.01 -17.30 -22.27
N SER A 98 2.54 -18.41 -21.75
CA SER A 98 2.73 -18.60 -20.30
C SER A 98 3.68 -17.57 -19.68
N THR A 99 4.75 -17.17 -20.38
CA THR A 99 5.70 -16.16 -19.90
C THR A 99 5.04 -14.78 -19.83
N VAL A 100 4.28 -14.41 -20.87
CA VAL A 100 3.53 -13.14 -20.89
C VAL A 100 2.49 -13.12 -19.77
N LEU A 101 1.73 -14.20 -19.59
CA LEU A 101 0.73 -14.30 -18.52
C LEU A 101 1.39 -14.17 -17.13
N ASN A 102 2.51 -14.84 -16.90
CA ASN A 102 3.24 -14.73 -15.64
C ASN A 102 3.80 -13.32 -15.40
N GLN A 103 4.29 -12.65 -16.46
CA GLN A 103 4.78 -11.27 -16.38
C GLN A 103 3.65 -10.30 -16.05
N VAL A 104 2.50 -10.42 -16.71
CA VAL A 104 1.31 -9.61 -16.44
C VAL A 104 0.81 -9.86 -15.02
N HIS A 105 0.69 -11.14 -14.62
CA HIS A 105 0.26 -11.50 -13.27
C HIS A 105 1.19 -10.92 -12.20
N GLY A 106 2.51 -11.08 -12.37
CA GLY A 106 3.52 -10.50 -11.48
C GLY A 106 3.48 -8.97 -11.44
N ALA A 107 3.25 -8.32 -12.58
CA ALA A 107 3.05 -6.87 -12.66
C ALA A 107 1.80 -6.42 -11.90
N THR A 108 0.67 -7.11 -12.07
CA THR A 108 -0.57 -6.84 -11.33
C THR A 108 -0.35 -6.95 -9.83
N LEU A 109 0.27 -8.04 -9.36
CA LEU A 109 0.60 -8.21 -7.94
C LEU A 109 1.57 -7.13 -7.44
N GLY A 110 2.53 -6.73 -8.27
CA GLY A 110 3.46 -5.65 -7.97
C GLY A 110 2.76 -4.30 -7.79
N VAL A 111 1.87 -3.95 -8.72
CA VAL A 111 1.06 -2.71 -8.65
C VAL A 111 0.21 -2.72 -7.39
N LEU A 112 -0.53 -3.80 -7.13
CA LEU A 112 -1.36 -3.93 -5.94
C LEU A 112 -0.54 -3.86 -4.65
N GLY A 113 0.61 -4.54 -4.57
CA GLY A 113 1.48 -4.50 -3.39
C GLY A 113 2.09 -3.12 -3.14
N LYS A 114 2.45 -2.38 -4.20
CA LYS A 114 2.93 -0.99 -4.09
C LYS A 114 1.81 -0.02 -3.69
N GLY A 115 0.61 -0.21 -4.23
CA GLY A 115 -0.58 0.54 -3.87
C GLY A 115 -1.00 0.30 -2.42
N LEU A 116 -0.93 -0.93 -1.93
CA LEU A 116 -1.33 -1.25 -0.56
C LEU A 116 -0.34 -0.71 0.49
N ALA A 117 0.93 -0.56 0.14
CA ALA A 117 2.00 -0.26 1.08
C ALA A 117 1.80 1.05 1.90
N PRO A 118 1.39 2.19 1.33
CA PRO A 118 1.14 3.42 2.11
C PRO A 118 0.00 3.26 3.11
N VAL A 119 -1.12 2.65 2.70
CA VAL A 119 -2.29 2.42 3.55
C VAL A 119 -1.95 1.43 4.67
N HIS A 120 -1.34 0.29 4.32
CA HIS A 120 -0.86 -0.71 5.27
C HIS A 120 0.07 -0.10 6.32
N ARG A 121 1.09 0.64 5.89
CA ARG A 121 2.04 1.30 6.80
C ARG A 121 1.33 2.22 7.79
N LYS A 122 0.36 3.01 7.32
CA LYS A 122 -0.34 3.98 8.16
C LYS A 122 -1.30 3.31 9.12
N ALA A 123 -2.01 2.26 8.69
CA ALA A 123 -2.87 1.46 9.55
C ALA A 123 -2.08 0.76 10.68
N VAL A 124 -0.98 0.08 10.34
CA VAL A 124 -0.13 -0.61 11.32
C VAL A 124 0.53 0.37 12.29
N ALA A 125 1.01 1.52 11.79
CA ALA A 125 1.58 2.56 12.66
C ALA A 125 0.54 3.13 13.63
N ASN A 126 -0.69 3.36 13.17
CA ASN A 126 -1.79 3.80 14.02
C ASN A 126 -2.13 2.74 15.07
N ALA A 127 -2.30 1.47 14.68
CA ALA A 127 -2.56 0.39 15.63
C ALA A 127 -1.49 0.33 16.73
N LYS A 128 -0.20 0.42 16.36
CA LYS A 128 0.91 0.45 17.32
C LYS A 128 0.88 1.68 18.24
N ARG A 129 0.52 2.85 17.73
CA ARG A 129 0.39 4.08 18.54
C ARG A 129 -0.77 3.95 19.53
N LEU A 130 -1.91 3.45 19.07
CA LEU A 130 -3.12 3.31 19.87
C LEU A 130 -2.97 2.25 20.96
N ALA A 131 -2.25 1.15 20.70
CA ALA A 131 -1.89 0.16 21.72
C ALA A 131 -1.11 0.75 22.90
N ARG A 132 -0.45 1.91 22.72
CA ARG A 132 0.28 2.63 23.76
C ARG A 132 -0.49 3.80 24.35
N THR A 133 -1.62 4.17 23.75
CA THR A 133 -2.40 5.33 24.14
C THR A 133 -3.49 4.89 25.12
N LYS A 134 -3.44 5.36 26.36
CA LYS A 134 -4.52 5.10 27.32
C LYS A 134 -5.81 5.76 26.84
N LEU A 135 -6.90 4.99 26.84
CA LEU A 135 -8.25 5.52 26.76
C LEU A 135 -8.49 6.24 28.09
N ARG A 136 -8.72 7.56 28.04
CA ARG A 136 -9.15 8.36 29.19
C ARG A 136 -10.65 8.56 29.09
#